data_AF-A0A7W7IZN0-F1
#
_entry.id   AF-A0A7W7IZN0-F1
#
_cell.length_a   1.000
_cell.length_b   1.000
_cell.length_c   1.000
_cell.angle_alpha   90.00
_cell.angle_beta   90.00
_cell.angle_gamma   90.00
#
_symmetry.space_group_name_H-M   'P 1'
#
loop_
_entity.id
_entity.type
_entity.pdbx_description
1 polymer ?
#
loop_
_entity_poly.entity_id
_entity_poly.type
_entity_poly.pdbx_seq_one_letter_code
_entity_poly.pdbx_strand_id
1 'polypeptide(L)' 'MKAKSIDEAKSIAKSQSLETKFKDEAVYIVYCNKTEYFYVDTNSLLRNWE' A
#
# COMPACT_ATOMS: atom_id res chain seq x y z
N MET A 1 0.11 -1.41 4.85
CA MET A 1 -0.29 -0.17 5.59
C MET A 1 -1.65 0.31 5.07
N LYS A 2 -2.41 1.15 5.81
CA LYS A 2 -3.69 1.70 5.32
C LYS A 2 -3.79 3.23 5.48
N ALA A 3 -4.52 3.88 4.59
CA ALA A 3 -4.69 5.32 4.46
C ALA A 3 -6.15 5.67 4.12
N LYS A 4 -6.60 6.88 4.48
CA LYS A 4 -7.98 7.33 4.19
C LYS A 4 -8.11 8.04 2.85
N SER A 5 -7.00 8.54 2.31
CA SER A 5 -6.97 9.20 1.01
C SER A 5 -5.95 8.56 0.08
N ILE A 6 -6.19 8.71 -1.22
CA ILE A 6 -5.27 8.23 -2.24
C ILE A 6 -3.93 8.99 -2.20
N ASP A 7 -3.92 10.26 -1.82
CA ASP A 7 -2.70 11.06 -1.69
C ASP A 7 -1.82 10.58 -0.53
N GLU A 8 -2.44 10.25 0.61
CA GLU A 8 -1.76 9.63 1.74
C GLU A 8 -1.20 8.25 1.34
N ALA A 9 -1.99 7.44 0.64
CA ALA A 9 -1.54 6.14 0.14
C ALA A 9 -0.36 6.25 -0.83
N LYS A 10 -0.36 7.24 -1.74
CA LYS A 10 0.75 7.52 -2.66
C LYS A 10 2.01 7.95 -1.92
N SER A 11 1.87 8.79 -0.89
CA SER A 11 3.00 9.21 -0.05
C SER A 11 3.64 8.02 0.65
N ILE A 12 2.83 7.12 1.22
CA ILE A 12 3.28 5.90 1.86
C ILE A 12 3.97 4.96 0.86
N ALA A 13 3.36 4.75 -0.31
CA ALA A 13 3.93 3.90 -1.35
C ALA A 13 5.28 4.42 -1.87
N LYS A 14 5.40 5.74 -2.04
CA LYS A 14 6.66 6.37 -2.45
C LYS A 14 7.74 6.21 -1.38
N SER A 15 7.40 6.42 -0.11
CA SER A 15 8.33 6.19 1.01
C SER A 15 8.81 4.74 1.05
N GLN A 16 7.92 3.76 0.87
CA GLN A 16 8.29 2.34 0.80
C GLN A 16 9.16 2.00 -0.41
N SER A 17 8.87 2.58 -1.58
CA SER A 17 9.69 2.38 -2.78
C SER A 17 11.11 2.94 -2.64
N LEU A 18 11.31 3.93 -1.77
CA LEU A 18 12.63 4.51 -1.48
C LEU A 18 13.40 3.70 -0.43
N GLU A 19 12.75 2.83 0.33
CA GLU A 19 13.44 1.90 1.22
C GLU A 19 14.16 0.84 0.39
N THR A 20 15.48 0.76 0.52
CA THR A 20 16.36 -0.17 -0.23
C THR A 20 16.00 -1.64 -0.04
N LYS A 21 15.15 -1.95 0.94
CA LYS A 21 14.63 -3.28 1.25
C LYS A 21 13.66 -3.81 0.20
N PHE A 22 13.00 -2.94 -0.57
CA PHE A 22 11.98 -3.29 -1.58
C PHE A 22 12.39 -2.85 -2.99
N LYS A 23 13.69 -2.65 -3.24
CA LYS A 23 14.22 -2.03 -4.46
C LYS A 23 13.80 -2.73 -5.77
N ASP A 24 13.52 -4.03 -5.70
CA ASP A 24 13.09 -4.87 -6.83
C ASP A 24 11.66 -5.42 -6.65
N GLU A 25 10.89 -4.90 -5.68
CA GLU A 25 9.50 -5.29 -5.44
C GLU A 25 8.52 -4.21 -5.91
N ALA A 26 7.41 -4.63 -6.52
CA ALA A 26 6.35 -3.73 -6.93
C ALA A 26 5.49 -3.33 -5.73
N VAL A 27 5.30 -2.02 -5.51
CA VAL A 27 4.40 -1.50 -4.48
C VAL A 27 3.00 -1.28 -5.09
N TYR A 28 1.99 -1.88 -4.46
CA TYR A 28 0.59 -1.79 -4.87
C TYR A 28 -0.19 -0.88 -3.93
N ILE A 29 -1.10 -0.09 -4.51
CA ILE A 29 -2.14 0.63 -3.78
C ILE A 29 -3.47 0.00 -4.14
N VAL A 30 -4.19 -0.52 -3.14
CA VAL A 30 -5.47 -1.20 -3.34
C VAL A 30 -6.55 -0.52 -2.50
N TYR A 31 -7.68 -0.21 -3.13
CA TYR A 31 -8.81 0.42 -2.47
C TYR A 31 -9.86 -0.62 -2.07
N CYS A 32 -10.31 -0.58 -0.82
CA CYS A 32 -11.38 -1.44 -0.32
C CYS A 32 -12.70 -0.66 -0.21
N ASN A 33 -13.68 -0.98 -1.05
CA ASN A 33 -15.00 -0.35 -0.98
C ASN A 33 -15.74 -0.59 0.35
N LYS A 34 -15.51 -1.75 1.01
CA LYS A 34 -16.22 -2.09 2.26
C LYS A 34 -15.78 -1.20 3.42
N THR A 35 -14.49 -0.88 3.49
CA THR A 35 -13.91 -0.11 4.61
C THR A 35 -13.62 1.33 4.21
N GLU A 36 -13.68 1.65 2.91
CA GLU A 36 -13.34 2.95 2.32
C GLU A 36 -11.87 3.37 2.56
N TYR A 37 -10.99 2.41 2.82
CA TYR A 37 -9.55 2.66 2.99
C TYR A 37 -8.75 2.25 1.75
N PHE A 38 -7.62 2.94 1.57
CA PHE A 38 -6.54 2.57 0.67
C PHE A 38 -5.50 1.79 1.44
N TYR A 39 -4.96 0.75 0.84
CA TYR A 39 -3.95 -0.11 1.44
C TYR A 39 -2.72 -0.14 0.54
N VAL A 40 -1.55 -0.12 1.16
CA VAL A 40 -0.25 -0.16 0.49
C VAL A 40 0.49 -1.44 0.88
N ASP A 41 0.91 -2.22 -0.11
CA ASP A 41 1.52 -3.54 0.06
C ASP A 41 2.53 -3.84 -1.07
N THR A 42 3.62 -4.56 -0.79
CA THR A 42 4.71 -4.83 -1.75
C THR A 42 4.74 -6.26 -2.27
N ASN A 43 4.02 -7.19 -1.67
CA ASN A 43 4.01 -8.57 -2.13
C ASN A 43 2.86 -9.37 -1.53
N SER A 44 1.70 -9.34 -2.20
CA SER A 44 0.68 -10.40 -2.09
C SER A 44 0.03 -10.64 -0.71
N LEU A 45 0.14 -9.73 0.26
CA LEU A 45 -0.48 -9.82 1.60
C LEU A 45 -1.91 -9.27 1.66
N LEU A 46 -2.54 -9.06 0.48
CA LEU A 46 -4.00 -8.92 0.33
C LEU A 46 -4.80 -10.04 1.02
N ARG A 47 -4.17 -11.16 1.37
CA ARG A 47 -4.79 -12.29 2.10
C ARG A 47 -5.09 -12.04 3.58
N ASN A 48 -4.45 -11.06 4.23
CA ASN A 48 -4.62 -10.83 5.67
C ASN A 48 -5.44 -9.57 5.98
N TRP A 49 -6.40 -9.23 5.12
CA TRP A 49 -7.21 -8.01 5.23
C TRP A 49 -8.47 -8.14 6.11
N GLU A 50 -8.51 -9.16 6.97
CA GLU A 50 -9.51 -9.30 8.04
C GLU A 50 -9.09 -8.57 9.33
#